data_AF-A0A8T2MQK7-F1
#
_entry.id   AF-A0A8T2MQK7-F1
#
_cell.length_a   1.000
_cell.length_b   1.000
_cell.length_c   1.000
_cell.angle_alpha   90.00
_cell.angle_beta   90.00
_cell.angle_gamma   90.00
#
_symmetry.space_group_name_H-M   'P 1'
#
loop_
_entity.id
_entity.type
_entity.pdbx_description
1 polymer ?
#
loop_
_entity_poly.entity_id
_entity_poly.type
_entity_poly.pdbx_seq_one_letter_code
_entity_poly.pdbx_strand_id
1 'polypeptide(L)'
;MSKRKAPQETLNEGITDFLIELANYERNVNRAIHKYNAYRKAASVIAKYPQKIKSGTEAKKLDGVGAKIAEKIDEFLSTGKLRKLEKIRNDDTSSSINFLTRVTGIGPAAARKFVEEGVKTLEDLKKIEHKLNHHQQIGLKYFEDFEKRIPRAEMEKMEALILAELESVDPEYIGTICGSYRRGAESSGDIDILLTHPDFTSHPDCSMLWWSTWSPLGSSLTPCLKETPSSWLIPKDQYYCGVLYFTGSDIFNKNMRTHALEVWLENPCWWTVRKISLTTSSGSTENPKTAASE
;
A
#
# COMPACT_ATOMS: atom_id res chain seq x y z
N MET A 1 -2.95 -2.47 -1.57
CA MET A 1 -1.68 -1.71 -1.79
C MET A 1 -1.15 -1.99 -3.19
N SER A 2 -1.62 -1.17 -4.14
CA SER A 2 -1.33 -1.20 -5.57
C SER A 2 0.13 -1.60 -5.87
N LYS A 3 0.29 -2.82 -6.41
CA LYS A 3 1.53 -3.22 -7.10
C LYS A 3 1.61 -2.25 -8.30
N ARG A 4 2.67 -1.46 -8.41
CA ARG A 4 2.84 -0.60 -9.61
C ARG A 4 2.85 -1.52 -10.83
N LYS A 5 2.00 -1.28 -11.82
CA LYS A 5 1.91 -2.15 -13.01
C LYS A 5 2.08 -1.44 -14.36
N ALA A 6 2.18 -0.11 -14.41
CA ALA A 6 2.76 0.57 -15.57
C ALA A 6 3.51 1.85 -15.19
N PRO A 7 4.53 2.25 -15.97
CA PRO A 7 5.25 3.50 -15.78
C PRO A 7 4.34 4.70 -16.05
N GLN A 8 4.58 5.78 -15.31
CA GLN A 8 3.98 7.09 -15.57
C GLN A 8 4.97 7.84 -16.47
N GLU A 9 4.52 8.31 -17.63
CA GLU A 9 5.38 9.10 -18.53
C GLU A 9 5.86 10.35 -17.79
N THR A 10 7.17 10.47 -17.60
CA THR A 10 7.78 11.61 -16.90
C THR A 10 9.03 12.06 -17.65
N LEU A 11 9.40 13.34 -17.50
CA LEU A 11 10.62 13.89 -18.11
C LEU A 11 11.91 13.15 -17.70
N ASN A 12 11.84 12.39 -16.59
CA ASN A 12 12.93 11.63 -16.00
C ASN A 12 12.66 10.10 -16.02
N GLU A 13 11.82 9.62 -16.95
CA GLU A 13 11.35 8.23 -16.99
C GLU A 13 12.49 7.20 -16.91
N GLY A 14 13.54 7.35 -17.72
CA GLY A 14 14.69 6.44 -17.69
C GLY A 14 15.35 6.32 -16.31
N ILE A 15 15.41 7.44 -15.55
CA ILE A 15 15.93 7.42 -14.17
C ILE A 15 14.95 6.74 -13.22
N THR A 16 13.67 7.05 -13.33
CA THR A 16 12.65 6.47 -12.47
C THR A 16 12.55 4.97 -12.68
N ASP A 17 12.64 4.49 -13.91
CA ASP A 17 12.51 3.08 -14.27
C ASP A 17 13.61 2.24 -13.69
N PHE A 18 14.88 2.63 -13.86
CA PHE A 18 15.98 1.86 -13.29
C PHE A 18 15.93 1.85 -11.76
N LEU A 19 15.49 2.95 -11.13
CA LEU A 19 15.31 3.00 -9.68
C LEU A 19 14.20 2.06 -9.22
N ILE A 20 13.11 1.93 -9.99
CA ILE A 20 12.04 0.97 -9.70
C ILE A 20 12.48 -0.46 -9.90
N GLU A 21 13.23 -0.74 -10.96
CA GLU A 21 13.81 -2.06 -11.21
C GLU A 21 14.75 -2.48 -10.07
N LEU A 22 15.65 -1.58 -9.63
CA LEU A 22 16.49 -1.80 -8.46
C LEU A 22 15.68 -2.01 -7.19
N ALA A 23 14.62 -1.22 -6.98
CA ALA A 23 13.75 -1.38 -5.82
C ALA A 23 13.14 -2.79 -5.80
N ASN A 24 12.57 -3.23 -6.93
CA ASN A 24 11.94 -4.53 -7.06
C ASN A 24 12.95 -5.66 -6.81
N TYR A 25 14.15 -5.56 -7.37
CA TYR A 25 15.22 -6.51 -7.09
C TYR A 25 15.57 -6.59 -5.59
N GLU A 26 15.79 -5.45 -4.93
CA GLU A 26 16.13 -5.44 -3.51
C GLU A 26 15.01 -6.04 -2.65
N ARG A 27 13.74 -5.82 -3.01
CA ARG A 27 12.59 -6.40 -2.31
C ARG A 27 12.44 -7.90 -2.56
N ASN A 28 12.48 -8.30 -3.83
CA ASN A 28 12.08 -9.64 -4.24
C ASN A 28 13.23 -10.64 -4.04
N VAL A 29 14.45 -10.25 -4.39
CA VAL A 29 15.63 -11.12 -4.32
C VAL A 29 16.31 -10.96 -2.96
N ASN A 30 16.81 -9.76 -2.64
CA ASN A 30 17.60 -9.52 -1.41
C ASN A 30 16.77 -9.39 -0.14
N ARG A 31 15.44 -9.28 -0.25
CA ARG A 31 14.51 -9.01 0.88
C ARG A 31 14.89 -7.76 1.70
N ALA A 32 15.61 -6.81 1.11
CA ALA A 32 16.07 -5.58 1.73
C ALA A 32 15.02 -4.46 1.61
N ILE A 33 14.01 -4.50 2.49
CA ILE A 33 12.87 -3.58 2.49
C ILE A 33 13.31 -2.10 2.62
N HIS A 34 14.34 -1.83 3.43
CA HIS A 34 14.87 -0.47 3.62
C HIS A 34 15.43 0.12 2.31
N LYS A 35 16.17 -0.67 1.51
CA LYS A 35 16.68 -0.25 0.20
C LYS A 35 15.56 -0.06 -0.80
N TYR A 36 14.59 -0.97 -0.82
CA TYR A 36 13.38 -0.84 -1.64
C TYR A 36 12.65 0.48 -1.36
N ASN A 37 12.42 0.83 -0.09
CA ASN A 37 11.76 2.08 0.28
C ASN A 37 12.58 3.30 -0.15
N ALA A 38 13.91 3.26 0.02
CA ALA A 38 14.79 4.36 -0.39
C ALA A 38 14.73 4.60 -1.92
N TYR A 39 14.88 3.56 -2.73
CA TYR A 39 14.78 3.69 -4.20
C TYR A 39 13.39 4.13 -4.64
N ARG A 40 12.31 3.64 -4.00
CA ARG A 40 10.95 4.10 -4.29
C ARG A 40 10.73 5.56 -3.93
N LYS A 41 11.26 6.04 -2.80
CA LYS A 41 11.19 7.45 -2.40
C LYS A 41 11.91 8.31 -3.44
N ALA A 42 13.14 7.96 -3.78
CA ALA A 42 13.92 8.66 -4.81
C ALA A 42 13.18 8.73 -6.15
N ALA A 43 12.70 7.59 -6.67
CA ALA A 43 11.96 7.55 -7.92
C ALA A 43 10.68 8.40 -7.88
N SER A 44 9.94 8.40 -6.76
CA SER A 44 8.73 9.21 -6.61
C SER A 44 9.02 10.71 -6.59
N VAL A 45 10.17 11.12 -6.07
CA VAL A 45 10.57 12.53 -5.99
C VAL A 45 11.07 13.00 -7.35
N ILE A 46 11.86 12.18 -8.03
CA ILE A 46 12.39 12.45 -9.38
C ILE A 46 11.26 12.49 -10.43
N ALA A 47 10.25 11.61 -10.31
CA ALA A 47 9.08 11.61 -11.18
C ALA A 47 8.29 12.93 -11.15
N LYS A 48 8.26 13.60 -9.99
CA LYS A 48 7.53 14.86 -9.78
C LYS A 48 8.38 16.10 -10.09
N TYR A 49 9.68 15.93 -10.34
CA TYR A 49 10.57 17.04 -10.58
C TYR A 49 10.27 17.65 -11.96
N PRO A 50 10.01 18.97 -12.05
CA PRO A 50 9.49 19.59 -13.27
C PRO A 50 10.52 19.72 -14.40
N GLN A 51 11.79 19.42 -14.14
CA GLN A 51 12.88 19.54 -15.12
C GLN A 51 13.61 18.21 -15.29
N LYS A 52 14.35 18.08 -16.39
CA LYS A 52 15.20 16.91 -16.61
C LYS A 52 16.45 17.01 -15.73
N ILE A 53 16.71 15.99 -14.92
CA ILE A 53 17.88 15.90 -14.06
C ILE A 53 19.13 15.71 -14.92
N LYS A 54 20.15 16.57 -14.73
CA LYS A 54 21.39 16.55 -15.50
C LYS A 54 22.57 15.94 -14.75
N SER A 55 22.47 15.82 -13.43
CA SER A 55 23.51 15.21 -12.60
C SER A 55 22.96 14.62 -11.30
N GLY A 56 23.70 13.69 -10.72
CA GLY A 56 23.47 13.16 -9.38
C GLY A 56 23.60 14.24 -8.30
N THR A 57 24.45 15.24 -8.50
CA THR A 57 24.55 16.40 -7.58
C THR A 57 23.28 17.24 -7.55
N GLU A 58 22.62 17.42 -8.70
CA GLU A 58 21.30 18.05 -8.77
C GLU A 58 20.25 17.17 -8.07
N ALA A 59 20.24 15.87 -8.38
CA ALA A 59 19.31 14.92 -7.77
C ALA A 59 19.44 14.87 -6.23
N LYS A 60 20.66 14.95 -5.69
CA LYS A 60 20.95 14.91 -4.25
C LYS A 60 20.35 16.08 -3.46
N LYS A 61 20.03 17.20 -4.12
CA LYS A 61 19.34 18.33 -3.48
C LYS A 61 17.88 18.00 -3.13
N LEU A 62 17.31 16.97 -3.76
CA LEU A 62 15.95 16.54 -3.54
C LEU A 62 15.85 15.64 -2.30
N ASP A 63 14.91 15.94 -1.39
CA ASP A 63 14.67 15.10 -0.21
C ASP A 63 14.29 13.67 -0.63
N GLY A 64 15.04 12.69 -0.14
CA GLY A 64 14.88 11.27 -0.48
C GLY A 64 15.91 10.73 -1.47
N VAL A 65 16.80 11.57 -2.00
CA VAL A 65 17.93 11.14 -2.85
C VAL A 65 19.24 11.20 -2.05
N GLY A 66 19.71 10.04 -1.59
CA GLY A 66 20.98 9.93 -0.87
C GLY A 66 22.21 9.90 -1.79
N ALA A 67 23.41 10.05 -1.22
CA ALA A 67 24.68 10.05 -1.97
C ALA A 67 24.87 8.82 -2.88
N LYS A 68 24.58 7.62 -2.36
CA LYS A 68 24.67 6.36 -3.13
C LYS A 68 23.66 6.24 -4.28
N ILE A 69 22.54 6.97 -4.20
CA ILE A 69 21.53 7.01 -5.27
C ILE A 69 21.98 8.02 -6.32
N ALA A 70 22.47 9.20 -5.89
CA ALA A 70 23.05 10.21 -6.76
C ALA A 70 24.19 9.64 -7.63
N GLU A 71 25.12 8.88 -7.05
CA GLU A 71 26.21 8.21 -7.80
C GLU A 71 25.69 7.28 -8.91
N LYS A 72 24.57 6.58 -8.67
CA LYS A 72 23.95 5.69 -9.67
C LYS A 72 23.26 6.47 -10.78
N ILE A 73 22.70 7.63 -10.44
CA ILE A 73 22.14 8.55 -11.42
C ILE A 73 23.27 9.08 -12.32
N ASP A 74 24.42 9.47 -11.76
CA ASP A 74 25.59 9.88 -12.54
C ASP A 74 26.13 8.75 -13.44
N GLU A 75 26.22 7.52 -12.93
CA GLU A 75 26.61 6.34 -13.72
C GLU A 75 25.64 6.12 -14.90
N PHE A 76 24.32 6.21 -14.63
CA PHE A 76 23.30 6.04 -15.66
C PHE A 76 23.31 7.15 -16.70
N LEU A 77 23.47 8.42 -16.28
CA LEU A 77 23.52 9.57 -17.18
C LEU A 77 24.77 9.57 -18.07
N SER A 78 25.91 9.07 -17.55
CA SER A 78 27.17 9.01 -18.31
C SER A 78 27.25 7.82 -19.26
N THR A 79 26.74 6.65 -18.86
CA THR A 79 26.91 5.41 -19.63
C THR A 79 25.64 4.91 -20.32
N GLY A 80 24.48 5.48 -19.98
CA GLY A 80 23.15 4.99 -20.39
C GLY A 80 22.76 3.65 -19.75
N LYS A 81 23.62 3.07 -18.90
CA LYS A 81 23.42 1.77 -18.27
C LYS A 81 23.84 1.82 -16.80
N LEU A 82 23.47 0.80 -16.04
CA LEU A 82 23.94 0.65 -14.66
C LEU A 82 24.57 -0.73 -14.50
N ARG A 83 25.87 -0.79 -14.17
CA ARG A 83 26.62 -2.06 -14.10
C ARG A 83 25.96 -3.08 -13.17
N LYS A 84 25.44 -2.62 -12.03
CA LYS A 84 24.74 -3.49 -11.07
C LYS A 84 23.49 -4.10 -11.69
N LEU A 85 22.75 -3.32 -12.47
CA LEU A 85 21.49 -3.70 -13.05
C LEU A 85 21.70 -4.66 -14.23
N GLU A 86 22.74 -4.43 -15.05
CA GLU A 86 23.16 -5.39 -16.09
C GLU A 86 23.55 -6.75 -15.48
N LYS A 87 24.27 -6.77 -14.34
CA LYS A 87 24.56 -8.02 -13.62
C LYS A 87 23.30 -8.73 -13.14
N ILE A 88 22.31 -7.98 -12.67
CA ILE A 88 21.02 -8.52 -12.21
C ILE A 88 20.23 -9.09 -13.39
N ARG A 89 20.22 -8.40 -14.54
CA ARG A 89 19.55 -8.85 -15.76
C ARG A 89 20.17 -10.13 -16.32
N ASN A 90 21.49 -10.27 -16.18
CA ASN A 90 22.22 -11.47 -16.61
C ASN A 90 22.12 -12.63 -15.61
N ASP A 91 21.55 -12.43 -14.41
CA ASP A 91 21.25 -13.51 -13.49
C ASP A 91 19.84 -14.04 -13.74
N ASP A 92 19.77 -15.16 -14.46
CA ASP A 92 18.54 -15.90 -14.78
C ASP A 92 17.62 -16.13 -13.58
N THR A 93 18.20 -16.37 -12.41
CA THR A 93 17.42 -16.67 -11.20
C THR A 93 16.69 -15.41 -10.73
N SER A 94 17.41 -14.30 -10.65
CA SER A 94 16.87 -13.01 -10.22
C SER A 94 15.85 -12.44 -11.19
N SER A 95 16.10 -12.57 -12.50
CA SER A 95 15.17 -12.13 -13.55
C SER A 95 13.86 -12.93 -13.49
N SER A 96 13.95 -14.26 -13.35
CA SER A 96 12.79 -15.14 -13.22
C SER A 96 11.97 -14.85 -11.95
N ILE A 97 12.63 -14.66 -10.80
CA ILE A 97 11.94 -14.30 -9.55
C ILE A 97 11.16 -12.99 -9.73
N ASN A 98 11.79 -11.95 -10.28
CA ASN A 98 11.14 -10.67 -10.51
C ASN A 98 9.96 -10.81 -11.48
N PHE A 99 10.15 -11.57 -12.56
CA PHE A 99 9.10 -11.83 -13.54
C PHE A 99 7.88 -12.51 -12.92
N LEU A 100 8.06 -13.63 -12.22
CA LEU A 100 6.95 -14.38 -11.62
C LEU A 100 6.19 -13.56 -10.57
N THR A 101 6.85 -12.65 -9.84
CA THR A 101 6.17 -11.77 -8.88
C THR A 101 5.19 -10.75 -9.50
N ARG A 102 5.26 -10.54 -10.83
CA ARG A 102 4.30 -9.73 -11.58
C ARG A 102 2.92 -10.38 -11.60
N VAL A 103 2.87 -11.71 -11.63
CA VAL A 103 1.63 -12.49 -11.58
C VAL A 103 0.93 -12.24 -10.25
N THR A 104 -0.34 -11.86 -10.31
CA THR A 104 -1.16 -11.63 -9.10
C THR A 104 -1.25 -12.93 -8.29
N GLY A 105 -1.20 -12.84 -6.96
CA GLY A 105 -1.13 -14.02 -6.09
C GLY A 105 0.26 -14.66 -5.93
N ILE A 106 1.25 -14.31 -6.77
CA ILE A 106 2.64 -14.77 -6.60
C ILE A 106 3.46 -13.69 -5.88
N GLY A 107 4.02 -14.07 -4.73
CA GLY A 107 4.95 -13.26 -3.94
C GLY A 107 6.39 -13.79 -4.02
N PRO A 108 7.39 -13.05 -3.51
CA PRO A 108 8.80 -13.42 -3.65
C PRO A 108 9.17 -14.81 -3.10
N ALA A 109 8.48 -15.27 -2.06
CA ALA A 109 8.69 -16.61 -1.49
C ALA A 109 8.23 -17.71 -2.47
N ALA A 110 7.00 -17.59 -2.99
CA ALA A 110 6.47 -18.53 -3.98
C ALA A 110 7.26 -18.49 -5.29
N ALA A 111 7.63 -17.30 -5.77
CA ALA A 111 8.44 -17.14 -6.98
C ALA A 111 9.77 -17.89 -6.88
N ARG A 112 10.49 -17.79 -5.74
CA ARG A 112 11.73 -18.56 -5.53
C ARG A 112 11.50 -20.06 -5.60
N LYS A 113 10.48 -20.56 -4.90
CA LYS A 113 10.13 -21.99 -4.92
C LYS A 113 9.87 -22.48 -6.35
N PHE A 114 9.13 -21.71 -7.13
CA PHE A 114 8.86 -22.05 -8.53
C PHE A 114 10.13 -22.05 -9.38
N VAL A 115 11.03 -21.07 -9.20
CA VAL A 115 12.31 -21.02 -9.92
C VAL A 115 13.22 -22.20 -9.53
N GLU A 116 13.25 -22.60 -8.26
CA GLU A 116 13.95 -23.80 -7.78
C GLU A 116 13.38 -25.08 -8.41
N GLU A 117 12.07 -25.11 -8.68
CA GLU A 117 11.38 -26.18 -9.41
C GLU A 117 11.55 -26.08 -10.95
N GLY A 118 12.33 -25.12 -11.45
CA GLY A 118 12.62 -24.93 -12.87
C GLY A 118 11.60 -24.09 -13.65
N VAL A 119 10.62 -23.49 -12.98
CA VAL A 119 9.61 -22.62 -13.60
C VAL A 119 10.18 -21.21 -13.75
N LYS A 120 10.40 -20.78 -15.00
CA LYS A 120 10.97 -19.45 -15.29
C LYS A 120 10.05 -18.56 -16.11
N THR A 121 9.12 -19.16 -16.86
CA THR A 121 8.26 -18.45 -17.83
C THR A 121 6.77 -18.54 -17.47
N LEU A 122 5.92 -17.77 -18.17
CA LEU A 122 4.46 -17.90 -18.05
C LEU A 122 3.98 -19.24 -18.58
N GLU A 123 4.62 -19.76 -19.63
CA GLU A 123 4.34 -21.05 -20.23
C GLU A 123 4.62 -22.18 -19.23
N ASP A 124 5.70 -22.07 -18.47
CA ASP A 124 6.02 -23.02 -17.41
C ASP A 124 5.00 -22.96 -16.26
N LEU A 125 4.56 -21.75 -15.89
CA LEU A 125 3.48 -21.58 -14.92
C LEU A 125 2.16 -22.23 -15.38
N LYS A 126 1.82 -22.12 -16.67
CA LYS A 126 0.63 -22.76 -17.25
C LYS A 126 0.71 -24.30 -17.18
N LYS A 127 1.90 -24.89 -17.37
CA LYS A 127 2.09 -26.35 -17.24
C LYS A 127 1.84 -26.84 -15.81
N ILE A 128 2.13 -26.02 -14.80
CA ILE A 128 1.94 -26.36 -13.39
C ILE A 128 0.66 -25.75 -12.80
N GLU A 129 -0.31 -25.34 -13.61
CA GLU A 129 -1.52 -24.66 -13.16
C GLU A 129 -2.28 -25.42 -12.06
N HIS A 130 -2.26 -26.76 -12.11
CA HIS A 130 -2.85 -27.64 -11.10
C HIS A 130 -2.19 -27.55 -9.71
N LYS A 131 -0.95 -27.06 -9.61
CA LYS A 131 -0.23 -26.83 -8.34
C LYS A 131 -0.47 -25.42 -7.78
N LEU A 132 -1.02 -24.51 -8.58
CA LEU A 132 -1.28 -23.14 -8.18
C LEU A 132 -2.53 -23.08 -7.30
N ASN A 133 -2.53 -22.18 -6.32
CA ASN A 133 -3.77 -21.91 -5.58
C ASN A 133 -4.77 -21.12 -6.44
N HIS A 134 -6.03 -21.09 -6.01
CA HIS A 134 -7.11 -20.44 -6.75
C HIS A 134 -6.78 -18.98 -7.15
N HIS A 135 -6.20 -18.20 -6.24
CA HIS A 135 -5.83 -16.81 -6.51
C HIS A 135 -4.70 -16.68 -7.54
N GLN A 136 -3.71 -17.57 -7.50
CA GLN A 136 -2.62 -17.62 -8.48
C GLN A 136 -3.13 -18.04 -9.87
N GLN A 137 -4.09 -18.96 -9.93
CA GLN A 137 -4.74 -19.36 -11.20
C GLN A 137 -5.48 -18.16 -11.83
N ILE A 138 -6.25 -17.40 -11.05
CA ILE A 138 -6.88 -16.15 -11.52
C ILE A 138 -5.80 -15.16 -11.98
N GLY A 139 -4.73 -14.99 -11.20
CA GLY A 139 -3.62 -14.11 -11.52
C GLY A 139 -2.90 -14.47 -12.82
N LEU A 140 -2.79 -15.77 -13.12
CA LEU A 140 -2.21 -16.29 -14.36
C LEU A 140 -3.18 -16.10 -15.54
N LYS A 141 -4.47 -16.39 -15.34
CA LYS A 141 -5.51 -16.29 -16.37
C LYS A 141 -5.67 -14.87 -16.90
N TYR A 142 -5.69 -13.87 -16.00
CA TYR A 142 -5.86 -12.46 -16.36
C TYR A 142 -4.56 -11.66 -16.28
N PHE A 143 -3.41 -12.31 -16.47
CA PHE A 143 -2.11 -11.68 -16.33
C PHE A 143 -1.99 -10.41 -17.17
N GLU A 144 -2.26 -10.52 -18.48
CA GLU A 144 -2.14 -9.41 -19.44
C GLU A 144 -3.08 -8.24 -19.12
N ASP A 145 -4.31 -8.54 -18.71
CA ASP A 145 -5.27 -7.50 -18.35
C ASP A 145 -4.87 -6.79 -17.06
N PHE A 146 -4.36 -7.54 -16.08
CA PHE A 146 -3.86 -6.96 -14.85
C PHE A 146 -2.59 -6.13 -15.03
N GLU A 147 -1.86 -6.27 -16.14
CA GLU A 147 -0.70 -5.40 -16.44
C GLU A 147 -1.13 -4.03 -16.98
N LYS A 148 -2.34 -3.94 -17.56
CA LYS A 148 -2.86 -2.68 -18.11
C LYS A 148 -3.26 -1.74 -16.97
N ARG A 149 -3.10 -0.43 -17.22
CA ARG A 149 -3.64 0.62 -16.35
C ARG A 149 -5.08 0.86 -16.70
N ILE A 150 -5.87 1.17 -15.67
CA ILE A 150 -7.26 1.60 -15.82
C ILE A 150 -7.26 3.11 -16.02
N PRO A 151 -7.66 3.65 -17.18
CA PRO A 151 -7.75 5.08 -17.42
C PRO A 151 -8.78 5.74 -16.49
N ARG A 152 -8.59 7.02 -16.19
CA ARG A 152 -9.50 7.76 -15.30
C ARG A 152 -10.96 7.76 -15.79
N ALA A 153 -11.18 7.91 -17.10
CA ALA A 153 -12.52 7.88 -17.69
C ALA A 153 -13.23 6.52 -17.48
N GLU A 154 -12.48 5.42 -17.41
CA GLU A 154 -13.03 4.10 -17.08
C GLU A 154 -13.35 4.00 -15.59
N MET A 155 -12.49 4.54 -14.72
CA MET A 155 -12.74 4.63 -13.27
C MET A 155 -14.00 5.42 -12.94
N GLU A 156 -14.24 6.55 -13.62
CA GLU A 156 -15.44 7.38 -13.43
C GLU A 156 -16.72 6.64 -13.81
N LYS A 157 -16.69 5.84 -14.89
CA LYS A 157 -17.81 4.97 -15.27
C LYS A 157 -18.06 3.87 -14.23
N MET A 158 -16.99 3.23 -13.74
CA MET A 158 -17.11 2.22 -12.69
C MET A 158 -17.63 2.83 -11.38
N GLU A 159 -17.21 4.05 -11.03
CA GLU A 159 -17.75 4.78 -9.88
C GLU A 159 -19.26 4.97 -9.96
N ALA A 160 -19.74 5.49 -11.10
CA ALA A 160 -21.16 5.69 -11.32
C ALA A 160 -21.95 4.37 -11.21
N LEU A 161 -21.45 3.29 -11.82
CA LEU A 161 -22.09 1.97 -11.76
C LEU A 161 -22.12 1.40 -10.34
N ILE A 162 -21.00 1.46 -9.61
CA ILE A 162 -20.91 0.90 -8.26
C ILE A 162 -21.80 1.69 -7.30
N LEU A 163 -21.79 3.03 -7.38
CA LEU A 163 -22.64 3.85 -6.51
C LEU A 163 -24.13 3.66 -6.81
N ALA A 164 -24.51 3.53 -8.08
CA ALA A 164 -25.90 3.23 -8.45
C ALA A 164 -26.36 1.85 -7.94
N GLU A 165 -25.49 0.84 -8.02
CA GLU A 165 -25.79 -0.49 -7.48
C GLU A 165 -25.93 -0.43 -5.95
N LEU A 166 -25.05 0.28 -5.25
CA LEU A 166 -25.15 0.47 -3.80
C LEU A 166 -26.46 1.13 -3.40
N GLU A 167 -26.87 2.19 -4.10
CA GLU A 167 -28.13 2.88 -3.88
C GLU A 167 -29.35 1.96 -4.09
N SER A 168 -29.26 1.02 -5.05
CA SER A 168 -30.31 0.03 -5.30
C SER A 168 -30.42 -1.05 -4.21
N VAL A 169 -29.30 -1.36 -3.54
CA VAL A 169 -29.25 -2.33 -2.45
C VAL A 169 -29.79 -1.72 -1.16
N ASP A 170 -29.25 -0.56 -0.77
CA ASP A 170 -29.75 0.25 0.34
C ASP A 170 -29.26 1.70 0.18
N PRO A 171 -30.16 2.69 0.10
CA PRO A 171 -29.78 4.09 -0.05
C PRO A 171 -28.98 4.65 1.14
N GLU A 172 -28.96 3.97 2.30
CA GLU A 172 -28.18 4.40 3.46
C GLU A 172 -26.70 3.99 3.37
N TYR A 173 -26.32 3.09 2.45
CA TYR A 173 -24.90 2.79 2.23
C TYR A 173 -24.12 4.00 1.73
N ILE A 174 -22.96 4.22 2.34
CA ILE A 174 -22.02 5.27 1.92
C ILE A 174 -20.79 4.59 1.32
N GLY A 175 -20.61 4.79 0.01
CA GLY A 175 -19.44 4.34 -0.75
C GLY A 175 -18.48 5.47 -1.08
N THR A 176 -17.17 5.24 -0.92
CA THR A 176 -16.11 6.15 -1.38
C THR A 176 -15.02 5.38 -2.09
N ILE A 177 -14.78 5.68 -3.37
CA ILE A 177 -13.60 5.18 -4.08
C ILE A 177 -12.36 5.88 -3.53
N CYS A 178 -11.36 5.08 -3.17
CA CYS A 178 -10.13 5.51 -2.52
C CYS A 178 -8.91 5.34 -3.46
N GLY A 179 -7.72 5.13 -2.90
CA GLY A 179 -6.52 4.83 -3.67
C GLY A 179 -6.01 6.00 -4.52
N SER A 180 -5.32 5.66 -5.62
CA SER A 180 -4.75 6.67 -6.52
C SER A 180 -5.80 7.52 -7.22
N TYR A 181 -6.97 6.95 -7.49
CA TYR A 181 -8.08 7.65 -8.12
C TYR A 181 -8.51 8.89 -7.33
N ARG A 182 -8.74 8.72 -6.02
CA ARG A 182 -9.11 9.81 -5.11
C ARG A 182 -8.01 10.86 -4.94
N ARG A 183 -6.75 10.50 -5.21
CA ARG A 183 -5.61 11.44 -5.23
C ARG A 183 -5.43 12.17 -6.57
N GLY A 184 -6.36 11.99 -7.53
CA GLY A 184 -6.33 12.67 -8.83
C GLY A 184 -5.44 12.01 -9.87
N ALA A 185 -5.10 10.72 -9.75
CA ALA A 185 -4.30 10.05 -10.78
C ALA A 185 -5.07 9.93 -12.12
N GLU A 186 -4.37 10.12 -13.23
CA GLU A 186 -4.89 9.97 -14.61
C GLU A 186 -5.17 8.51 -14.98
N SER A 187 -4.50 7.58 -14.31
CA SER A 187 -4.77 6.15 -14.40
C SER A 187 -4.55 5.47 -13.06
N SER A 188 -5.21 4.32 -12.84
CA SER A 188 -5.10 3.50 -11.63
C SER A 188 -4.72 2.06 -11.95
N GLY A 189 -4.26 1.29 -10.96
CA GLY A 189 -3.86 -0.11 -11.15
C GLY A 189 -4.90 -1.10 -10.64
N ASP A 190 -5.80 -0.59 -9.82
CA ASP A 190 -6.86 -1.26 -9.10
C ASP A 190 -7.89 -0.19 -8.71
N ILE A 191 -9.10 -0.64 -8.42
CA ILE A 191 -10.18 0.16 -7.84
C ILE A 191 -10.37 -0.31 -6.39
N ASP A 192 -10.19 0.61 -5.44
CA ASP A 192 -10.39 0.36 -4.02
C ASP A 192 -11.65 1.13 -3.60
N ILE A 193 -12.71 0.45 -3.13
CA ILE A 193 -13.90 1.11 -2.58
C ILE A 193 -14.06 0.81 -1.09
N LEU A 194 -14.38 1.86 -0.34
CA LEU A 194 -14.74 1.80 1.07
C LEU A 194 -16.24 1.99 1.25
N LEU A 195 -16.87 1.06 1.95
CA LEU A 195 -18.30 1.07 2.22
C LEU A 195 -18.55 1.25 3.72
N THR A 196 -19.65 1.89 4.09
CA THR A 196 -20.15 1.91 5.46
C THR A 196 -21.66 2.04 5.47
N HIS A 197 -22.29 1.65 6.57
CA HIS A 197 -23.73 1.78 6.80
C HIS A 197 -23.95 2.49 8.14
N PRO A 198 -24.93 3.39 8.28
CA PRO A 198 -25.24 4.08 9.54
C PRO A 198 -25.40 3.12 10.73
N ASP A 199 -26.09 1.99 10.51
CA ASP A 199 -26.31 0.96 11.54
C ASP A 199 -25.08 0.09 11.84
N PHE A 200 -24.04 0.17 11.01
CA PHE A 200 -22.82 -0.59 11.24
C PHE A 200 -21.81 0.26 12.02
N THR A 201 -21.91 0.24 13.34
CA THR A 201 -20.96 0.93 14.24
C THR A 201 -20.04 -0.06 14.95
N SER A 202 -18.86 0.40 15.37
CA SER A 202 -17.93 -0.46 16.08
C SER A 202 -18.53 -0.89 17.42
N HIS A 203 -18.44 -2.18 17.75
CA HIS A 203 -18.80 -2.64 19.10
C HIS A 203 -17.76 -2.10 20.09
N PRO A 204 -18.13 -1.66 21.29
CA PRO A 204 -17.18 -1.16 22.30
C PRO A 204 -15.99 -2.10 22.56
N ASP A 205 -16.17 -3.41 22.38
CA ASP A 205 -15.11 -4.42 22.51
C ASP A 205 -14.17 -4.55 21.29
N CYS A 206 -14.54 -4.08 20.10
CA CYS A 206 -13.65 -4.11 18.92
C CYS A 206 -12.59 -2.97 18.95
N SER A 207 -12.71 -2.01 19.89
CA SER A 207 -11.73 -0.93 20.09
C SER A 207 -10.40 -1.39 20.71
N MET A 208 -10.40 -2.49 21.47
CA MET A 208 -9.17 -3.06 22.08
C MET A 208 -8.33 -3.90 21.12
N LEU A 209 -8.92 -4.40 20.02
CA LEU A 209 -8.24 -5.27 19.06
C LEU A 209 -7.26 -4.52 18.14
N TRP A 210 -7.36 -3.19 18.04
CA TRP A 210 -6.42 -2.37 17.28
C TRP A 210 -5.08 -2.16 17.99
N TRP A 211 -5.06 -2.16 19.33
CA TRP A 211 -3.86 -1.88 20.11
C TRP A 211 -3.00 -3.13 20.36
N SER A 212 -3.62 -4.29 20.58
CA SER A 212 -2.92 -5.52 20.97
C SER A 212 -2.22 -6.27 19.82
N THR A 213 -2.51 -5.93 18.56
CA THR A 213 -1.87 -6.55 17.37
C THR A 213 -0.77 -5.71 16.73
N TRP A 214 -0.34 -4.62 17.36
CA TRP A 214 0.78 -3.83 16.86
C TRP A 214 2.12 -4.44 17.28
N SER A 215 2.57 -5.45 16.53
CA SER A 215 3.93 -5.99 16.61
C SER A 215 4.83 -5.32 15.55
N PRO A 216 6.06 -4.89 15.90
CA PRO A 216 7.02 -4.34 14.93
C PRO A 216 7.48 -5.36 13.87
N LEU A 217 7.14 -6.64 14.04
CA LEU A 217 7.48 -7.74 13.15
C LEU A 217 6.22 -8.32 12.50
N GLY A 218 5.73 -7.67 11.44
CA GLY A 218 5.04 -8.32 10.33
C GLY A 218 3.68 -9.02 10.55
N SER A 219 2.79 -8.73 9.59
CA SER A 219 1.59 -9.48 9.18
C SER A 219 0.29 -9.35 10.01
N SER A 220 -0.76 -9.01 9.27
CA SER A 220 -2.20 -8.90 9.62
C SER A 220 -2.61 -7.81 10.60
N LEU A 221 -2.88 -6.62 10.05
CA LEU A 221 -3.85 -5.68 10.63
C LEU A 221 -5.22 -6.03 10.05
N THR A 222 -5.88 -7.04 10.62
CA THR A 222 -7.27 -7.34 10.26
C THR A 222 -8.09 -7.80 11.47
N PRO A 223 -8.51 -6.88 12.36
CA PRO A 223 -9.66 -7.15 13.21
C PRO A 223 -10.85 -6.29 12.74
N CYS A 224 -11.98 -6.95 12.44
CA CYS A 224 -13.25 -6.35 12.00
C CYS A 224 -13.37 -5.92 10.50
N LEU A 225 -12.58 -6.48 9.56
CA LEU A 225 -12.88 -6.40 8.11
C LEU A 225 -13.39 -7.74 7.60
N LYS A 226 -14.67 -7.85 7.22
CA LYS A 226 -15.13 -8.97 6.38
C LYS A 226 -14.60 -8.70 4.97
N GLU A 227 -13.57 -9.44 4.57
CA GLU A 227 -13.00 -9.36 3.22
C GLU A 227 -13.99 -9.98 2.22
N THR A 228 -14.60 -9.15 1.38
CA THR A 228 -15.00 -9.55 0.02
C THR A 228 -14.06 -8.89 -0.98
N PRO A 229 -13.88 -9.46 -2.18
CA PRO A 229 -12.93 -8.93 -3.15
C PRO A 229 -13.31 -7.48 -3.47
N SER A 230 -12.37 -6.55 -3.30
CA SER A 230 -12.44 -5.11 -3.67
C SER A 230 -13.31 -4.15 -2.84
N SER A 231 -14.07 -4.60 -1.83
CA SER A 231 -14.91 -3.70 -1.01
C SER A 231 -14.72 -3.91 0.49
N TRP A 232 -14.26 -2.87 1.19
CA TRP A 232 -14.07 -2.90 2.64
C TRP A 232 -15.28 -2.25 3.32
N LEU A 233 -16.14 -3.05 3.98
CA LEU A 233 -17.17 -2.54 4.87
C LEU A 233 -16.52 -2.12 6.20
N ILE A 234 -16.59 -0.83 6.53
CA ILE A 234 -15.96 -0.23 7.72
C ILE A 234 -17.03 0.34 8.64
N PRO A 235 -16.89 0.20 9.98
CA PRO A 235 -17.79 0.82 10.92
C PRO A 235 -17.91 2.34 10.71
N LYS A 236 -19.13 2.89 10.83
CA LYS A 236 -19.45 4.28 10.51
C LYS A 236 -18.62 5.28 11.31
N ASP A 237 -18.35 4.97 12.57
CA ASP A 237 -17.52 5.75 13.49
C ASP A 237 -16.03 5.76 13.11
N GLN A 238 -15.57 4.78 12.34
CA GLN A 238 -14.19 4.67 11.85
C GLN A 238 -14.04 5.01 10.36
N TYR A 239 -15.16 5.27 9.68
CA TYR A 239 -15.20 5.38 8.23
C TYR A 239 -14.21 6.41 7.67
N TYR A 240 -14.20 7.63 8.22
CA TYR A 240 -13.34 8.70 7.72
C TYR A 240 -11.85 8.45 8.00
N CYS A 241 -11.51 7.75 9.09
CA CYS A 241 -10.16 7.26 9.35
C CYS A 241 -9.77 6.21 8.30
N GLY A 242 -10.70 5.31 7.96
CA GLY A 242 -10.56 4.37 6.86
C GLY A 242 -10.32 5.10 5.53
N VAL A 243 -11.16 6.07 5.16
CA VAL A 243 -11.02 6.85 3.92
C VAL A 243 -9.65 7.52 3.86
N LEU A 244 -9.17 8.12 4.95
CA LEU A 244 -7.82 8.70 5.03
C LEU A 244 -6.74 7.65 4.73
N TYR A 245 -6.81 6.50 5.39
CA TYR A 245 -5.84 5.41 5.21
C TYR A 245 -5.88 4.82 3.79
N PHE A 246 -7.05 4.47 3.28
CA PHE A 246 -7.19 3.87 1.94
C PHE A 246 -6.98 4.88 0.81
N THR A 247 -7.14 6.17 1.06
CA THR A 247 -6.70 7.22 0.11
C THR A 247 -5.20 7.17 -0.09
N GLY A 248 -4.40 6.86 0.95
CA GLY A 248 -2.95 6.75 0.83
C GLY A 248 -2.27 8.06 0.42
N SER A 249 -1.09 8.05 -0.20
CA SER A 249 -0.28 6.90 -0.66
C SER A 249 0.35 6.08 0.47
N ASP A 250 0.93 4.91 0.17
CA ASP A 250 1.68 4.09 1.16
C ASP A 250 2.75 4.90 1.91
N ILE A 251 3.48 5.77 1.21
CA ILE A 251 4.50 6.64 1.82
C ILE A 251 3.84 7.67 2.75
N PHE A 252 2.73 8.28 2.32
CA PHE A 252 1.97 9.21 3.15
C PHE A 252 1.48 8.51 4.43
N ASN A 253 0.88 7.32 4.31
CA ASN A 253 0.41 6.56 5.46
C ASN A 253 1.53 6.19 6.43
N LYS A 254 2.73 5.86 5.92
CA LYS A 254 3.90 5.59 6.77
C LYS A 254 4.31 6.85 7.51
N ASN A 255 4.50 7.97 6.80
CA ASN A 255 4.93 9.25 7.38
C ASN A 255 3.92 9.77 8.40
N MET A 256 2.63 9.73 8.08
CA MET A 256 1.54 10.13 8.97
C MET A 256 1.56 9.33 10.27
N ARG A 257 1.76 8.01 10.19
CA ARG A 257 1.87 7.15 11.38
C ARG A 257 3.15 7.42 12.18
N THR A 258 4.28 7.62 11.51
CA THR A 258 5.53 8.00 12.17
C THR A 258 5.38 9.32 12.91
N HIS A 259 4.79 10.33 12.28
CA HIS A 259 4.55 11.63 12.89
C HIS A 259 3.60 11.53 14.10
N ALA A 260 2.52 10.75 13.98
CA ALA A 260 1.61 10.53 15.10
C ALA A 260 2.33 9.91 16.32
N LEU A 261 3.32 9.05 16.10
CA LEU A 261 4.14 8.47 17.17
C LEU A 261 5.11 9.47 17.77
N GLU A 262 5.76 10.30 16.96
CA GLU A 262 6.64 11.37 17.44
C GLU A 262 5.87 12.34 18.33
N VAL A 263 4.72 12.83 17.87
CA VAL A 263 3.86 13.73 18.64
C VAL A 263 3.36 13.07 19.94
N TRP A 264 3.05 11.77 19.90
CA TRP A 264 2.65 11.03 21.10
C TRP A 264 3.78 10.89 22.12
N LEU A 265 5.00 10.57 21.65
CA LEU A 265 6.18 10.44 22.50
C LEU A 265 6.65 11.79 23.09
N GLU A 266 6.48 12.89 22.36
CA GLU A 266 6.85 14.23 22.80
C GLU A 266 5.83 14.84 23.78
N ASN A 267 4.56 14.43 23.69
CA ASN A 267 3.48 15.00 24.51
C ASN A 267 2.54 13.93 25.11
N PRO A 268 3.08 12.97 25.90
CA PRO A 268 2.29 11.86 26.43
C PRO A 268 1.16 12.30 27.36
N CYS A 269 1.26 13.50 27.95
CA CYS A 269 0.28 14.07 28.88
C CYS A 269 -0.74 15.04 28.24
N TRP A 270 -0.52 15.52 27.01
CA TRP A 270 -1.42 16.51 26.36
C TRP A 270 -2.45 15.88 25.42
N TRP A 271 -2.21 14.64 24.99
CA TRP A 271 -3.13 13.86 24.17
C TRP A 271 -3.69 12.70 24.96
N THR A 272 -4.47 13.02 25.99
CA THR A 272 -5.69 12.23 26.22
C THR A 272 -6.63 12.57 25.07
N VAL A 273 -6.35 12.10 23.85
CA VAL A 273 -7.43 11.83 22.90
C VAL A 273 -8.36 10.96 23.70
N ARG A 274 -9.54 11.51 24.02
CA ARG A 274 -10.59 10.83 24.75
C ARG A 274 -10.56 9.35 24.36
N LYS A 275 -10.21 8.47 25.30
CA LYS A 275 -10.97 7.24 25.44
C LYS A 275 -12.40 7.68 25.21
N ILE A 276 -13.06 7.19 24.17
CA ILE A 276 -14.51 7.24 24.10
C ILE A 276 -14.96 6.78 25.49
N SER A 277 -15.46 7.74 26.26
CA SER A 277 -15.68 7.58 27.68
C SER A 277 -16.89 6.68 27.82
N LEU A 278 -16.65 5.37 27.80
CA LEU A 278 -17.47 4.39 28.49
C LEU A 278 -17.25 4.60 29.98
N THR A 279 -17.77 5.70 30.52
CA THR A 279 -18.24 5.69 31.90
C THR A 279 -19.61 5.06 31.84
N THR A 280 -19.64 3.72 31.88
CA THR A 280 -20.79 2.99 32.38
C THR A 280 -20.98 3.42 33.83
N SER A 281 -21.91 4.32 34.08
CA SER A 281 -22.43 4.55 35.42
C SER A 281 -23.27 3.34 35.82
N SER A 282 -22.61 2.30 36.30
CA SER A 282 -23.22 1.24 37.10
C SER A 282 -22.53 1.26 38.46
N GLY A 283 -23.13 2.00 39.38
CA GLY A 283 -22.69 2.15 40.76
C GLY A 283 -23.87 2.64 41.57
N SER A 284 -24.80 1.74 41.83
CA SER A 284 -25.89 1.92 42.78
C SER A 284 -25.33 2.11 44.19
N THR A 285 -26.01 2.99 44.93
CA THR A 285 -26.12 3.08 46.40
C THR A 285 -24.87 3.43 47.19
N GLU A 286 -24.76 4.71 47.58
CA GLU A 286 -24.53 5.07 48.99
C GLU A 286 -25.26 6.38 49.31
N ASN A 287 -26.03 6.35 50.41
CA ASN A 287 -26.99 7.36 50.83
C ASN A 287 -26.29 8.51 51.58
N PRO A 288 -26.79 9.76 51.53
CA PRO A 288 -26.17 10.91 52.19
C PRO A 288 -26.80 11.14 53.58
N LYS A 289 -26.03 11.06 54.67
CA LYS A 289 -26.40 11.67 55.97
C LYS A 289 -25.15 12.02 56.81
N THR A 290 -24.96 13.34 57.02
CA THR A 290 -24.68 14.08 58.28
C THR A 290 -23.69 13.48 59.30
N ALA A 291 -22.91 14.20 60.08
CA ALA A 291 -22.47 15.59 60.24
C ALA A 291 -21.38 15.52 61.33
N ALA A 292 -20.60 16.58 61.50
CA ALA A 292 -19.63 16.73 62.57
C ALA A 292 -20.25 16.69 63.99
N SER A 293 -19.36 16.54 64.97
CA SER A 293 -19.42 16.84 66.43
C SER A 293 -19.77 15.72 67.42
N GLU A 294 -18.79 15.49 68.31
CA GLU A 294 -18.75 14.83 69.63
C GLU A 294 -18.93 13.31 69.74
#